data_AF-A0AAT9GQ42-F1
#
_entry.id   AF-A0AAT9GQ42-F1
#
_cell.length_a   1.000
_cell.length_b   1.000
_cell.length_c   1.000
_cell.angle_alpha   90.00
_cell.angle_beta   90.00
_cell.angle_gamma   90.00
#
_symmetry.space_group_name_H-M   'P 1'
#
loop_
_entity.id
_entity.type
_entity.pdbx_description
1 polymer ?
#
loop_
_entity_poly.entity_id
_entity_poly.type
_entity_poly.pdbx_seq_one_letter_code
_entity_poly.pdbx_strand_id
1 'polypeptide(L)'
;MNTDQINVLVKKALKGDIKSLEEVFNFLEKFNVPITKYAMYSIIYQYVMNNVLDLGKYCEECGGKCCKSGLPVPVYNFDYKELKNRLSKEQLNNFRRVNGFYILSRPCPFQEGWLCKIHQYKPYACMSYPFATEDEQKEIIDSYKDGIPDFKVPDFCIAGKKVKEFMSNKVDELRKKLGRDPTPRELLREIVKSS
;
A
#
# COMPACT_ATOMS: atom_id res chain seq x y z
N MET A 1 19.40 6.70 -3.99
CA MET A 1 18.68 5.54 -3.45
C MET A 1 18.27 4.68 -4.64
N ASN A 2 18.52 3.37 -4.60
CA ASN A 2 18.07 2.47 -5.67
C ASN A 2 16.65 1.94 -5.41
N THR A 3 16.04 1.28 -6.39
CA THR A 3 14.64 0.79 -6.33
C THR A 3 14.41 -0.16 -5.15
N ASP A 4 15.34 -1.09 -4.89
CA ASP A 4 15.21 -2.04 -3.77
C ASP A 4 15.24 -1.33 -2.42
N GLN A 5 16.11 -0.33 -2.26
CA GLN A 5 16.18 0.49 -1.04
C GLN A 5 14.87 1.26 -0.82
N ILE A 6 14.31 1.86 -1.88
CA ILE A 6 13.03 2.56 -1.81
C ILE A 6 11.92 1.59 -1.38
N ASN A 7 11.81 0.44 -2.04
CA ASN A 7 10.77 -0.55 -1.73
C ASN A 7 10.87 -1.08 -0.28
N VAL A 8 12.10 -1.28 0.22
CA VAL A 8 12.33 -1.67 1.62
C VAL A 8 11.88 -0.57 2.58
N LEU A 9 12.22 0.69 2.32
CA LEU A 9 11.79 1.80 3.17
C LEU A 9 10.27 1.98 3.13
N VAL A 10 9.64 1.90 1.96
CA VAL A 10 8.19 1.95 1.84
C VAL A 10 7.56 0.79 2.62
N LYS A 11 8.04 -0.44 2.49
CA LYS A 11 7.52 -1.56 3.30
C LYS A 11 7.62 -1.29 4.80
N LYS A 12 8.74 -0.77 5.28
CA LYS A 12 8.90 -0.38 6.70
C LYS A 12 7.92 0.72 7.10
N ALA A 13 7.77 1.74 6.27
CA ALA A 13 6.80 2.81 6.48
C ALA A 13 5.37 2.27 6.59
N LEU A 14 4.97 1.36 5.69
CA LEU A 14 3.65 0.73 5.72
C LEU A 14 3.45 -0.20 6.92
N LYS A 15 4.52 -0.61 7.61
CA LYS A 15 4.49 -1.31 8.91
C LYS A 15 4.48 -0.35 10.12
N GLY A 16 4.40 0.96 9.89
CA GLY A 16 4.34 1.97 10.95
C GLY A 16 5.68 2.66 11.27
N ASP A 17 6.77 2.38 10.55
CA ASP A 17 8.04 3.08 10.77
C ASP A 17 8.01 4.50 10.17
N ILE A 18 7.67 5.48 11.00
CA ILE A 18 7.61 6.90 10.64
C ILE A 18 8.95 7.42 10.13
N LYS A 19 10.09 6.94 10.65
CA LYS A 19 11.41 7.41 10.17
C LYS A 19 11.64 6.98 8.73
N SER A 20 11.30 5.73 8.41
CA SER A 20 11.34 5.24 7.02
C SER A 20 10.37 6.00 6.12
N LEU A 21 9.17 6.35 6.61
CA LEU A 21 8.18 7.14 5.86
C LEU A 21 8.70 8.54 5.53
N GLU A 22 9.27 9.24 6.51
CA GLU A 22 9.89 10.55 6.35
C GLU A 22 11.08 10.50 5.38
N GLU A 23 11.92 9.46 5.45
CA GLU A 23 13.05 9.29 4.54
C GLU A 23 12.60 9.11 3.09
N VAL A 24 11.54 8.33 2.84
CA VAL A 24 10.96 8.16 1.51
C VAL A 24 10.41 9.48 0.99
N PHE A 25 9.66 10.23 1.81
CA PHE A 25 9.11 11.51 1.39
C PHE A 25 10.21 12.53 1.08
N ASN A 26 11.23 12.63 1.94
CA ASN A 26 12.39 13.50 1.73
C ASN A 26 13.14 13.16 0.43
N PHE A 27 13.16 11.87 0.05
CA PHE A 27 13.73 11.45 -1.22
C PHE A 27 12.85 11.84 -2.42
N LEU A 28 11.54 11.54 -2.37
CA LEU A 28 10.60 11.78 -3.47
C LEU A 28 10.38 13.26 -3.77
N GLU A 29 10.42 14.13 -2.74
CA GLU A 29 10.26 15.58 -2.90
C GLU A 29 11.36 16.24 -3.72
N LYS A 30 12.57 15.66 -3.75
CA LYS A 30 13.71 16.21 -4.50
C LYS A 30 13.47 16.28 -6.00
N PHE A 31 12.60 15.41 -6.52
CA PHE A 31 12.32 15.37 -7.96
C PHE A 31 11.22 16.35 -8.36
N ASN A 32 10.27 16.66 -7.46
CA ASN A 32 9.16 17.59 -7.69
C ASN A 32 8.45 17.45 -9.05
N VAL A 33 8.16 16.22 -9.46
CA VAL A 33 7.44 15.90 -10.71
C VAL A 33 6.11 15.21 -10.41
N PRO A 34 5.13 15.22 -11.34
CA PRO A 34 3.80 14.64 -11.08
C PRO A 34 3.85 13.20 -10.57
N ILE A 35 4.70 12.34 -11.14
CA ILE A 35 4.78 10.94 -10.72
C ILE A 35 5.26 10.78 -9.26
N THR A 36 6.16 11.64 -8.76
CA THR A 36 6.60 11.55 -7.36
C THR A 36 5.53 12.07 -6.41
N LYS A 37 4.80 13.12 -6.78
CA LYS A 37 3.62 13.58 -6.03
C LYS A 37 2.56 12.48 -5.93
N TYR A 38 2.24 11.83 -7.06
CA TYR A 38 1.31 10.71 -7.11
C TYR A 38 1.74 9.59 -6.16
N ALA A 39 3.00 9.16 -6.25
CA ALA A 39 3.56 8.11 -5.40
C ALA A 39 3.47 8.48 -3.91
N MET A 40 3.75 9.73 -3.55
CA MET A 40 3.62 10.21 -2.18
C MET A 40 2.17 10.11 -1.67
N TYR A 41 1.18 10.59 -2.43
CA TYR A 41 -0.24 10.42 -2.04
C TYR A 41 -0.61 8.94 -1.90
N SER A 42 -0.19 8.11 -2.85
CA SER A 42 -0.44 6.67 -2.83
C SER A 42 0.10 6.03 -1.54
N ILE A 43 1.33 6.38 -1.14
CA ILE A 43 1.93 5.90 0.10
C ILE A 43 1.13 6.33 1.34
N ILE A 44 0.56 7.54 1.37
CA ILE A 44 -0.29 8.00 2.49
C ILE A 44 -1.55 7.15 2.61
N TYR A 45 -2.24 6.88 1.49
CA TYR A 45 -3.45 6.07 1.49
C TYR A 45 -3.15 4.63 1.96
N GLN A 46 -2.03 4.06 1.50
CA GLN A 46 -1.55 2.76 1.96
C GLN A 46 -1.19 2.79 3.44
N TYR A 47 -0.52 3.84 3.92
CA TYR A 47 -0.15 3.99 5.32
C TYR A 47 -1.39 4.03 6.21
N VAL A 48 -2.40 4.82 5.84
CA VAL A 48 -3.69 4.91 6.54
C VAL A 48 -4.39 3.56 6.60
N MET A 49 -4.43 2.86 5.47
CA MET A 49 -5.05 1.52 5.39
C MET A 49 -4.38 0.50 6.32
N ASN A 50 -3.06 0.56 6.48
CA ASN A 50 -2.32 -0.43 7.27
C ASN A 50 -2.17 -0.05 8.75
N ASN A 51 -2.23 1.24 9.12
CA ASN A 51 -1.80 1.69 10.45
C ASN A 51 -2.79 2.62 11.17
N VAL A 52 -3.77 3.21 10.48
CA VAL A 52 -4.61 4.27 11.08
C VAL A 52 -6.04 3.78 11.29
N LEU A 53 -6.61 3.04 10.34
CA LEU A 53 -7.98 2.54 10.43
C LEU A 53 -7.98 1.06 10.82
N ASP A 54 -8.84 0.69 11.78
CA ASP A 54 -9.20 -0.71 11.99
C ASP A 54 -10.19 -1.15 10.91
N LEU A 55 -9.67 -1.89 9.93
CA LEU A 55 -10.41 -2.36 8.76
C LEU A 55 -10.69 -3.86 8.81
N GLY A 56 -10.43 -4.53 9.94
CA GLY A 56 -10.56 -5.99 10.09
C GLY A 56 -11.96 -6.48 9.73
N LYS A 57 -12.99 -5.84 10.30
CA LYS A 57 -14.40 -6.15 10.03
C LYS A 57 -14.76 -6.08 8.55
N TYR A 58 -14.26 -5.09 7.81
CA TYR A 58 -14.54 -4.96 6.38
C TYR A 58 -13.80 -6.03 5.54
N CYS A 59 -12.61 -6.44 5.97
CA CYS A 59 -11.90 -7.57 5.36
C CYS A 59 -12.65 -8.89 5.58
N GLU A 60 -13.24 -9.07 6.77
CA GLU A 60 -14.10 -10.20 7.11
C GLU A 60 -15.39 -10.21 6.28
N GLU A 61 -16.10 -9.08 6.18
CA GLU A 61 -17.34 -8.94 5.38
C GLU A 61 -17.12 -9.28 3.90
N CYS A 62 -16.00 -8.84 3.31
CA CYS A 62 -15.66 -9.22 1.92
C CYS A 62 -15.02 -10.61 1.82
N GLY A 63 -14.78 -11.30 2.95
CA GLY A 63 -14.24 -12.65 3.01
C GLY A 63 -12.80 -12.78 2.49
N GLY A 64 -11.99 -11.71 2.56
CA GLY A 64 -10.64 -11.68 2.04
C GLY A 64 -10.54 -11.93 0.53
N LYS A 65 -11.49 -11.40 -0.27
CA LYS A 65 -11.53 -11.60 -1.74
C LYS A 65 -10.22 -11.30 -2.48
N CYS A 66 -9.46 -10.30 -2.02
CA CYS A 66 -8.15 -9.95 -2.57
C CYS A 66 -7.11 -11.08 -2.41
N CYS A 67 -7.27 -11.97 -1.42
CA CYS A 67 -6.45 -13.16 -1.26
C CYS A 67 -6.97 -14.36 -2.08
N LYS A 68 -8.27 -14.40 -2.39
CA LYS A 68 -8.92 -15.51 -3.10
C LYS A 68 -8.77 -15.44 -4.62
N SER A 69 -8.73 -14.24 -5.18
CA SER A 69 -8.89 -14.03 -6.63
C SER A 69 -8.03 -12.88 -7.16
N GLY A 70 -7.73 -12.89 -8.46
CA GLY A 70 -6.89 -11.91 -9.15
C GLY A 70 -5.51 -12.45 -9.51
N LEU A 71 -4.64 -11.55 -9.97
CA LEU A 71 -3.28 -11.90 -10.40
C LEU A 71 -2.41 -12.38 -9.22
N PRO A 72 -1.43 -13.27 -9.46
CA PRO A 72 -0.41 -13.61 -8.47
C PRO A 72 0.28 -12.36 -7.91
N VAL A 73 0.60 -12.38 -6.63
CA VAL A 73 1.25 -11.24 -5.97
C VAL A 73 2.76 -11.37 -6.17
N PRO A 74 3.46 -10.32 -6.68
CA PRO A 74 4.90 -10.33 -6.76
C PRO A 74 5.51 -10.32 -5.34
N VAL A 75 6.51 -11.17 -5.14
CA VAL A 75 7.28 -11.26 -3.91
C VAL A 75 8.71 -10.86 -4.22
N TYR A 76 9.06 -9.63 -3.84
CA TYR A 76 10.38 -9.08 -4.07
C TYR A 76 11.46 -9.85 -3.31
N ASN A 77 12.71 -9.75 -3.74
CA ASN A 77 13.81 -10.50 -3.12
C ASN A 77 13.96 -10.19 -1.61
N PHE A 78 13.72 -8.95 -1.19
CA PHE A 78 13.75 -8.59 0.24
C PHE A 78 12.57 -9.19 1.01
N ASP A 79 11.38 -9.27 0.41
CA ASP A 79 10.21 -9.93 1.01
C ASP A 79 10.47 -11.43 1.18
N TYR A 80 11.00 -12.07 0.14
CA TYR A 80 11.30 -13.50 0.18
C TYR A 80 12.35 -13.83 1.24
N LYS A 81 13.40 -13.00 1.38
CA LYS A 81 14.38 -13.15 2.47
C LYS A 81 13.74 -13.05 3.85
N GLU A 82 12.82 -12.10 4.07
CA GLU A 82 12.10 -11.98 5.34
C GLU A 82 11.21 -13.21 5.60
N LEU A 83 10.47 -13.66 4.59
CA LEU A 83 9.60 -14.84 4.66
C LEU A 83 10.38 -16.12 4.94
N LYS A 84 11.54 -16.31 4.30
CA LYS A 84 12.42 -17.47 4.51
C LYS A 84 12.86 -17.64 5.96
N ASN A 85 12.99 -16.54 6.70
CA ASN A 85 13.39 -16.56 8.11
C ASN A 85 12.23 -16.85 9.07
N ARG A 86 10.98 -16.88 8.58
CA ARG A 86 9.76 -17.00 9.39
C ARG A 86 8.87 -18.19 9.04
N LEU A 87 9.04 -18.74 7.83
CA LEU A 87 8.23 -19.82 7.30
C LEU A 87 8.99 -21.15 7.29
N SER A 88 8.25 -22.25 7.40
CA SER A 88 8.80 -23.60 7.21
C SER A 88 9.19 -23.83 5.74
N LYS A 89 10.05 -24.84 5.48
CA LYS A 89 10.39 -25.24 4.11
C LYS A 89 9.15 -25.59 3.28
N GLU A 90 8.19 -26.30 3.88
CA GLU A 90 6.93 -26.65 3.23
C GLU A 90 6.12 -25.40 2.86
N GLN A 91 6.02 -24.43 3.77
CA GLN A 91 5.35 -23.17 3.49
C GLN A 91 6.04 -22.37 2.38
N LEU A 92 7.36 -22.44 2.27
CA LEU A 92 8.12 -21.79 1.20
C LEU A 92 7.88 -22.41 -0.18
N ASN A 93 7.46 -23.68 -0.27
CA ASN A 93 7.09 -24.31 -1.54
C ASN A 93 5.84 -23.70 -2.17
N ASN A 94 5.08 -22.90 -1.42
CA ASN A 94 3.94 -22.15 -1.92
C ASN A 94 4.31 -20.96 -2.82
N PHE A 95 5.59 -20.56 -2.84
CA PHE A 95 6.08 -19.50 -3.72
C PHE A 95 6.62 -20.11 -5.02
N ARG A 96 6.11 -19.65 -6.17
CA ARG A 96 6.60 -20.09 -7.48
C ARG A 96 7.65 -19.11 -7.98
N ARG A 97 8.67 -19.61 -8.69
CA ARG A 97 9.67 -18.75 -9.34
C ARG A 97 9.29 -18.55 -10.81
N VAL A 98 9.15 -17.30 -11.24
CA VAL A 98 8.82 -16.92 -12.62
C VAL A 98 9.75 -15.81 -13.06
N ASN A 99 10.47 -15.99 -14.17
CA ASN A 99 11.41 -15.00 -14.74
C ASN A 99 12.38 -14.39 -13.72
N GLY A 100 12.87 -15.20 -12.77
CA GLY A 100 13.80 -14.74 -11.74
C GLY A 100 13.14 -14.14 -10.47
N PHE A 101 11.83 -13.92 -10.47
CA PHE A 101 11.06 -13.39 -9.33
C PHE A 101 10.28 -14.49 -8.61
N TYR A 102 9.99 -14.28 -7.32
CA TYR A 102 9.03 -15.12 -6.59
C TYR A 102 7.63 -14.54 -6.73
N ILE A 103 6.63 -15.40 -6.87
CA ILE A 103 5.21 -15.02 -6.88
C ILE A 103 4.44 -15.84 -5.86
N LEU A 104 3.49 -15.19 -5.21
CA LEU A 104 2.50 -15.80 -4.33
C LEU A 104 1.21 -16.00 -5.11
N SER A 105 0.77 -17.25 -5.27
CA SER A 105 -0.44 -17.56 -6.03
C SER A 105 -1.70 -17.02 -5.34
N ARG A 106 -2.74 -16.81 -6.14
CA ARG A 106 -4.13 -16.71 -5.68
C ARG A 106 -4.91 -17.92 -6.21
N PRO A 107 -5.76 -18.61 -5.43
CA PRO A 107 -6.03 -18.40 -4.00
C PRO A 107 -4.76 -18.47 -3.13
N CYS A 108 -4.68 -17.58 -2.14
CA CYS A 108 -3.50 -17.43 -1.30
C CYS A 108 -3.39 -18.62 -0.33
N PRO A 109 -2.28 -19.36 -0.32
CA PRO A 109 -2.09 -20.51 0.57
C PRO A 109 -1.97 -20.12 2.06
N PHE A 110 -1.72 -18.83 2.34
CA PHE A 110 -1.69 -18.29 3.68
C PHE A 110 -3.04 -17.71 4.15
N GLN A 111 -4.09 -17.83 3.34
CA GLN A 111 -5.44 -17.43 3.74
C GLN A 111 -6.08 -18.51 4.61
N GLU A 112 -6.72 -18.09 5.69
CA GLU A 112 -7.55 -18.93 6.55
C GLU A 112 -8.89 -18.20 6.79
N GLY A 113 -9.94 -18.62 6.08
CA GLY A 113 -11.18 -17.85 6.00
C GLY A 113 -10.92 -16.48 5.36
N TRP A 114 -11.07 -15.39 6.13
CA TRP A 114 -10.71 -14.03 5.74
C TRP A 114 -9.32 -13.60 6.23
N LEU A 115 -8.75 -14.33 7.20
CA LEU A 115 -7.52 -13.97 7.88
C LEU A 115 -6.29 -14.27 7.01
N CYS A 116 -5.28 -13.42 7.14
CA CYS A 116 -3.95 -13.65 6.58
C CYS A 116 -3.01 -14.21 7.67
N LYS A 117 -2.62 -15.48 7.57
CA LYS A 117 -1.71 -16.13 8.54
C LYS A 117 -0.34 -15.47 8.63
N ILE A 118 0.07 -14.76 7.58
CA ILE A 118 1.36 -14.05 7.50
C ILE A 118 1.20 -12.54 7.64
N HIS A 119 0.09 -12.05 8.21
CA HIS A 119 -0.25 -10.62 8.23
C HIS A 119 0.90 -9.70 8.68
N GLN A 120 1.62 -10.09 9.74
CA GLN A 120 2.73 -9.31 10.32
C GLN A 120 3.98 -9.19 9.43
N TYR A 121 4.12 -10.08 8.44
CA TYR A 121 5.27 -10.13 7.54
C TYR A 121 4.84 -10.37 6.08
N LYS A 122 3.62 -9.90 5.74
CA LYS A 122 3.09 -9.99 4.37
C LYS A 122 4.01 -9.25 3.38
N PRO A 123 4.07 -9.68 2.11
CA PRO A 123 4.88 -9.02 1.08
C PRO A 123 4.50 -7.54 0.92
N TYR A 124 5.47 -6.71 0.49
CA TYR A 124 5.27 -5.29 0.21
C TYR A 124 4.05 -5.05 -0.70
N ALA A 125 3.94 -5.81 -1.80
CA ALA A 125 2.82 -5.68 -2.74
C ALA A 125 1.44 -5.93 -2.09
N CYS A 126 1.35 -6.81 -1.08
CA CYS A 126 0.11 -7.01 -0.31
C CYS A 126 -0.22 -5.82 0.60
N MET A 127 0.77 -5.02 1.00
CA MET A 127 0.57 -3.82 1.83
C MET A 127 0.12 -2.62 0.99
N SER A 128 0.52 -2.59 -0.28
CA SER A 128 0.24 -1.46 -1.17
C SER A 128 -1.10 -1.57 -1.92
N TYR A 129 -1.72 -2.74 -1.96
CA TYR A 129 -3.08 -2.92 -2.50
C TYR A 129 -4.13 -2.22 -1.61
N PRO A 130 -5.17 -1.58 -2.19
CA PRO A 130 -5.50 -1.46 -3.62
C PRO A 130 -4.88 -0.22 -4.32
N PHE A 131 -4.06 0.56 -3.63
CA PHE A 131 -3.65 1.89 -4.10
C PHE A 131 -2.38 1.89 -4.97
N ALA A 132 -1.75 0.74 -5.22
CA ALA A 132 -0.57 0.61 -6.08
C ALA A 132 -0.63 -0.50 -7.13
N THR A 133 -1.77 -1.17 -7.32
CA THR A 133 -1.89 -2.18 -8.37
C THR A 133 -1.80 -1.50 -9.73
N GLU A 134 -0.63 -1.55 -10.37
CA GLU A 134 -0.30 -0.79 -11.58
C GLU A 134 -1.38 -0.92 -12.65
N ASP A 135 -1.86 -2.13 -12.96
CA ASP A 135 -2.91 -2.32 -13.97
C ASP A 135 -4.22 -1.59 -13.64
N GLU A 136 -4.57 -1.49 -12.35
CA GLU A 136 -5.78 -0.78 -11.91
C GLU A 136 -5.56 0.73 -11.81
N GLN A 137 -4.32 1.18 -11.58
CA GLN A 137 -3.97 2.58 -11.41
C GLN A 137 -3.37 3.23 -12.67
N LYS A 138 -3.07 2.46 -13.71
CA LYS A 138 -2.29 2.90 -14.88
C LYS A 138 -2.87 4.14 -15.55
N GLU A 139 -4.16 4.12 -15.83
CA GLU A 139 -4.86 5.25 -16.45
C GLU A 139 -4.79 6.52 -15.60
N ILE A 140 -4.84 6.38 -14.27
CA ILE A 140 -4.74 7.50 -13.34
C ILE A 140 -3.30 8.03 -13.32
N ILE A 141 -2.31 7.14 -13.25
CA ILE A 141 -0.89 7.50 -13.28
C ILE A 141 -0.54 8.25 -14.58
N ASP A 142 -0.97 7.72 -15.72
CA ASP A 142 -0.63 8.25 -17.04
C ASP A 142 -1.29 9.62 -17.30
N SER A 143 -2.45 9.89 -16.69
CA SER A 143 -3.19 11.15 -16.82
C SER A 143 -2.93 12.16 -15.70
N TYR A 144 -2.26 11.77 -14.61
CA TYR A 144 -2.05 12.63 -13.45
C TYR A 144 -1.11 13.79 -13.74
N LYS A 145 -1.55 15.01 -13.38
CA LYS A 145 -0.78 16.25 -13.54
C LYS A 145 -0.50 16.94 -12.23
N ASP A 146 -1.53 17.15 -11.41
CA ASP A 146 -1.43 17.78 -10.09
C ASP A 146 -2.69 17.50 -9.26
N GLY A 147 -2.73 18.00 -8.02
CA GLY A 147 -3.87 17.85 -7.10
C GLY A 147 -3.90 16.48 -6.40
N ILE A 148 -5.01 16.18 -5.73
CA ILE A 148 -5.19 14.88 -5.05
C ILE A 148 -5.60 13.82 -6.09
N PRO A 149 -4.85 12.72 -6.26
CA PRO A 149 -5.25 11.65 -7.18
C PRO A 149 -6.54 10.97 -6.73
N ASP A 150 -7.44 10.69 -7.69
CA ASP A 150 -8.60 9.85 -7.43
C ASP A 150 -8.27 8.38 -7.64
N PHE A 151 -7.71 7.74 -6.60
CA PHE A 151 -7.28 6.34 -6.69
C PHE A 151 -8.44 5.40 -7.02
N LYS A 152 -8.22 4.47 -7.95
CA LYS A 152 -9.18 3.39 -8.23
C LYS A 152 -9.18 2.41 -7.06
N VAL A 153 -10.35 1.96 -6.64
CA VAL A 153 -10.49 0.90 -5.64
C VAL A 153 -11.47 -0.12 -6.19
N PRO A 154 -11.13 -1.42 -6.20
CA PRO A 154 -12.05 -2.44 -6.69
C PRO A 154 -13.38 -2.41 -5.94
N ASP A 155 -14.48 -2.63 -6.65
CA ASP A 155 -15.82 -2.45 -6.09
C ASP A 155 -16.13 -3.31 -4.86
N PHE A 156 -15.51 -4.49 -4.80
CA PHE A 156 -15.63 -5.41 -3.67
C PHE A 156 -14.83 -4.98 -2.43
N CYS A 157 -13.90 -4.03 -2.55
CA CYS A 157 -12.98 -3.65 -1.47
C CYS A 157 -13.59 -2.55 -0.59
N ILE A 158 -14.44 -2.96 0.35
CA ILE A 158 -15.07 -2.05 1.32
C ILE A 158 -14.02 -1.28 2.14
N ALA A 159 -12.96 -1.97 2.58
CA ALA A 159 -11.85 -1.37 3.31
C ALA A 159 -11.18 -0.22 2.54
N GLY A 160 -10.90 -0.41 1.24
CA GLY A 160 -10.31 0.63 0.40
C GLY A 160 -11.25 1.83 0.21
N LYS A 161 -12.57 1.59 0.09
CA LYS A 161 -13.59 2.65 0.02
C LYS A 161 -13.62 3.48 1.31
N LYS A 162 -13.49 2.84 2.47
CA LYS A 162 -13.43 3.52 3.78
C LYS A 162 -12.18 4.36 3.95
N VAL A 163 -11.03 3.90 3.44
CA VAL A 163 -9.81 4.72 3.38
C VAL A 163 -10.03 5.95 2.51
N LYS A 164 -10.63 5.81 1.31
CA LYS A 164 -10.94 6.98 0.45
C LYS A 164 -11.86 7.98 1.15
N GLU A 165 -12.91 7.51 1.82
CA GLU A 165 -13.84 8.35 2.58
C GLU A 165 -13.11 9.15 3.67
N PHE A 166 -12.31 8.46 4.49
CA PHE A 166 -11.49 9.08 5.53
C PHE A 166 -10.51 10.11 4.96
N MET A 167 -9.80 9.76 3.88
CA MET A 167 -8.83 10.65 3.24
C MET A 167 -9.51 11.88 2.62
N SER A 168 -10.69 11.72 2.02
CA SER A 168 -11.46 12.83 1.46
C SER A 168 -11.85 13.83 2.55
N ASN A 169 -12.34 13.35 3.70
CA ASN A 169 -12.64 14.21 4.85
C ASN A 169 -11.40 14.98 5.32
N LYS A 170 -10.24 14.31 5.43
CA LYS A 170 -8.99 14.95 5.83
C LYS A 170 -8.47 15.97 4.82
N VAL A 171 -8.60 15.67 3.53
CA VAL A 171 -8.29 16.62 2.46
C VAL A 171 -9.19 17.84 2.55
N ASP A 172 -10.50 17.67 2.74
CA ASP A 172 -11.45 18.77 2.83
C ASP A 172 -11.23 19.64 4.06
N GLU A 173 -10.93 19.05 5.21
CA GLU A 173 -10.54 19.77 6.44
C GLU A 173 -9.32 20.66 6.20
N LEU A 174 -8.26 20.11 5.57
CA LEU A 174 -7.05 20.87 5.25
C LEU A 174 -7.31 21.92 4.17
N ARG A 175 -8.09 21.59 3.14
CA ARG A 175 -8.43 22.52 2.06
C ARG A 175 -9.14 23.76 2.59
N LYS A 176 -10.09 23.58 3.53
CA LYS A 176 -10.77 24.69 4.22
C LYS A 176 -9.80 25.57 5.01
N LYS A 177 -8.78 24.98 5.63
CA LYS A 177 -7.76 25.72 6.40
C LYS A 177 -6.76 26.46 5.49
N LEU A 178 -6.37 25.85 4.37
CA LEU A 178 -5.29 26.34 3.50
C LEU A 178 -5.78 27.21 2.34
N GLY A 179 -7.06 27.14 1.97
CA GLY A 179 -7.60 27.80 0.77
C GLY A 179 -7.14 27.17 -0.56
N ARG A 180 -6.48 26.00 -0.50
CA ARG A 180 -5.99 25.22 -1.65
C ARG A 180 -5.90 23.73 -1.30
N ASP A 181 -5.66 22.88 -2.28
CA ASP A 181 -5.35 21.47 -2.00
C ASP A 181 -4.08 21.33 -1.13
N PRO A 182 -4.09 20.43 -0.12
CA PRO A 182 -2.91 20.15 0.67
C PRO A 182 -1.88 19.39 -0.18
N THR A 183 -0.62 19.76 -0.04
CA THR A 183 0.50 18.97 -0.58
C THR A 183 0.56 17.59 0.09
N PRO A 184 1.23 16.58 -0.51
CA PRO A 184 1.39 15.28 0.14
C PRO A 184 2.02 15.41 1.53
N ARG A 185 2.97 16.33 1.71
CA ARG A 185 3.64 16.57 3.00
C ARG A 185 2.70 17.11 4.06
N GLU A 186 1.87 18.09 3.72
CA GLU A 186 0.89 18.66 4.64
C GLU A 186 -0.13 17.61 5.06
N LEU A 187 -0.61 16.82 4.11
CA LEU A 187 -1.52 15.72 4.37
C LEU A 187 -0.88 14.65 5.26
N LEU A 188 0.35 14.22 4.96
CA LEU A 188 1.08 13.26 5.80
C LEU A 188 1.19 13.74 7.25
N ARG A 189 1.58 15.01 7.46
CA ARG A 189 1.71 15.58 8.80
C ARG A 189 0.39 15.57 9.57
N GLU A 190 -0.73 15.84 8.91
CA GLU A 190 -2.05 15.79 9.53
C GLU A 190 -2.42 14.36 9.95
N ILE A 191 -2.16 13.37 9.08
CA ILE A 191 -2.43 11.96 9.37
C ILE A 191 -1.59 11.48 10.56
N VAL A 192 -0.28 11.71 10.54
CA VAL A 192 0.64 11.22 11.58
C VAL A 192 0.40 11.90 12.93
N LYS A 193 -0.03 13.17 12.95
CA LYS A 193 -0.43 13.85 14.20
C LYS A 193 -1.70 13.28 14.84
N SER A 194 -2.59 12.73 14.02
CA SER A 194 -3.91 12.24 14.43
C SER A 194 -3.92 10.75 14.78
N SER A 195 -2.79 10.06 14.60
CA SER A 195 -2.60 8.62 14.82
C SER A 195 -1.86 8.39 16.13
#